data_AF-X1JIE1-F1
#
_entry.id   AF-X1JIE1-F1
#
_cell.length_a   1.000
_cell.length_b   1.000
_cell.length_c   1.000
_cell.angle_alpha   90.00
_cell.angle_beta   90.00
_cell.angle_gamma   90.00
#
_symmetry.space_group_name_H-M   'P 1'
#
loop_
_entity.id
_entity.type
_entity.pdbx_description
1 polymer ?
#
loop_
_entity_poly.entity_id
_entity_poly.type
_entity_poly.pdbx_seq_one_letter_code
_entity_poly.pdbx_strand_id
1 'polypeptide(L)'
;MANLATKKRYKMVLFPRVLQGIIPYSILTIPLIVPVSMLAWLIIQAFSDRVTIGLIPGHFTLDNFRFLWEKIQFGTSVYPNIWPVMGNSLFLT
;
A
#
# COMPACT_ATOMS: atom_id res chain seq x y z
N MET A 1 38.55 -8.45 -32.46
CA MET A 1 37.61 -7.50 -33.12
C MET A 1 36.23 -8.17 -33.19
N ALA A 2 35.38 -7.99 -32.17
CA ALA A 2 34.04 -8.58 -32.18
C ALA A 2 33.18 -7.89 -33.24
N ASN A 3 32.69 -8.70 -34.18
CA ASN A 3 32.08 -8.28 -35.43
C ASN A 3 30.82 -7.41 -35.19
N LEU A 4 30.76 -6.19 -35.71
CA LEU A 4 29.62 -5.26 -35.56
C LEU A 4 28.28 -5.91 -36.00
N ALA A 5 28.34 -6.87 -36.92
CA ALA A 5 27.19 -7.66 -37.38
C ALA A 5 26.59 -8.56 -36.29
N THR A 6 27.39 -9.19 -35.42
CA THR A 6 26.87 -10.06 -34.35
C THR A 6 26.21 -9.25 -33.24
N LYS A 7 26.75 -8.06 -32.91
CA LYS A 7 26.15 -7.16 -31.91
C LYS A 7 24.78 -6.61 -32.35
N LYS A 8 24.62 -6.28 -33.64
CA LYS A 8 23.36 -5.84 -34.24
C LYS A 8 22.30 -6.96 -34.23
N ARG A 9 22.71 -8.18 -34.56
CA ARG A 9 21.84 -9.37 -34.53
C ARG A 9 21.38 -9.72 -33.11
N TYR A 10 22.27 -9.63 -32.12
CA TYR A 10 21.92 -9.87 -30.72
C TYR A 10 20.89 -8.86 -30.20
N LYS A 11 21.09 -7.56 -30.46
CA LYS A 11 20.07 -6.54 -30.12
C LYS A 11 18.72 -6.80 -30.80
N MET A 12 18.73 -7.21 -32.07
CA MET A 12 17.51 -7.46 -32.84
C MET A 12 16.70 -8.66 -32.33
N VAL A 13 17.35 -9.67 -31.75
CA VAL A 13 16.67 -10.85 -31.16
C VAL A 13 16.36 -10.67 -29.68
N LEU A 14 17.18 -9.91 -28.95
CA LEU A 14 16.98 -9.64 -27.51
C LEU A 14 15.80 -8.71 -27.26
N PHE A 15 15.64 -7.66 -28.09
CA PHE A 15 14.56 -6.67 -27.94
C PHE A 15 13.15 -7.27 -27.95
N PRO A 16 12.74 -8.10 -28.94
CA PRO A 16 11.40 -8.71 -28.94
C PRO A 16 11.20 -9.70 -27.79
N ARG A 17 12.24 -10.40 -27.34
CA ARG A 17 12.15 -11.33 -26.19
C ARG A 17 11.90 -10.62 -24.88
N VAL A 18 12.58 -9.50 -24.65
CA VAL A 18 12.36 -8.67 -23.46
C VAL A 18 10.96 -8.06 -23.49
N LEU A 19 10.51 -7.59 -24.66
CA LEU A 19 9.17 -7.03 -24.83
C LEU A 19 8.05 -8.07 -24.61
N GLN A 20 8.24 -9.30 -25.11
CA GLN A 20 7.34 -10.44 -24.87
C GLN A 20 7.25 -10.83 -23.39
N GLY A 21 8.33 -10.64 -22.62
CA GLY A 21 8.31 -10.80 -21.17
C GLY A 21 7.58 -9.67 -20.47
N ILE A 22 7.86 -8.40 -20.81
CA ILE A 22 7.34 -7.24 -20.09
C ILE A 22 5.83 -7.02 -20.29
N ILE A 23 5.33 -7.20 -21.51
CA ILE A 23 3.91 -6.94 -21.85
C ILE A 23 2.92 -7.66 -20.92
N PRO A 24 2.99 -9.00 -20.72
CA PRO A 24 2.03 -9.70 -19.87
C PRO A 24 2.12 -9.28 -18.41
N TYR A 25 3.32 -9.03 -17.89
CA TYR A 25 3.49 -8.54 -16.51
C TYR A 25 2.89 -7.14 -16.33
N SER A 26 3.07 -6.24 -17.31
CA SER A 26 2.46 -4.91 -17.29
C SER A 26 0.93 -4.99 -17.29
N ILE A 27 0.33 -5.85 -18.11
CA ILE A 27 -1.12 -6.05 -18.16
C ILE A 27 -1.69 -6.53 -16.81
N LEU A 28 -0.95 -7.38 -16.10
CA LEU A 28 -1.33 -7.87 -14.77
C LEU A 28 -1.12 -6.83 -13.66
N THR A 29 -0.02 -6.08 -13.72
CA THR A 29 0.39 -5.17 -12.64
C THR A 29 -0.33 -3.82 -12.69
N ILE A 30 -0.63 -3.30 -13.87
CA ILE A 30 -1.30 -1.99 -14.03
C ILE A 30 -2.65 -1.95 -13.28
N PRO A 31 -3.55 -2.95 -13.42
CA PRO A 31 -4.80 -2.97 -12.65
C PRO A 31 -4.57 -3.08 -11.15
N LEU A 32 -3.50 -3.77 -10.73
CA LEU A 32 -3.16 -3.97 -9.32
C LEU A 32 -2.66 -2.68 -8.64
N ILE A 33 -2.13 -1.72 -9.39
CA ILE A 33 -1.66 -0.44 -8.83
C ILE A 33 -2.79 0.27 -8.09
N VAL A 34 -4.03 0.18 -8.58
CA VAL A 34 -5.20 0.85 -7.97
C VAL A 34 -5.46 0.32 -6.55
N PRO A 35 -5.76 -0.97 -6.31
CA PRO A 35 -5.99 -1.48 -4.96
C PRO A 35 -4.75 -1.37 -4.07
N VAL A 36 -3.54 -1.56 -4.62
CA VAL A 36 -2.30 -1.41 -3.85
C VAL A 36 -2.13 0.05 -3.37
N SER A 37 -2.46 1.03 -4.21
CA SER A 37 -2.41 2.44 -3.82
C SER A 37 -3.42 2.79 -2.74
N MET A 38 -4.61 2.16 -2.75
CA MET A 38 -5.62 2.34 -1.70
C MET A 38 -5.14 1.75 -0.36
N LEU A 39 -4.50 0.58 -0.38
CA LEU A 39 -3.91 -0.01 0.83
C LEU A 39 -2.76 0.84 1.35
N ALA A 40 -1.88 1.31 0.47
CA ALA A 40 -0.80 2.22 0.83
C ALA A 40 -1.35 3.51 1.46
N TRP A 41 -2.44 4.04 0.92
CA TRP A 41 -3.12 5.21 1.47
C TRP A 41 -3.62 4.96 2.90
N LEU A 42 -4.30 3.84 3.16
CA LEU A 42 -4.79 3.49 4.49
C LEU A 42 -3.67 3.34 5.51
N ILE A 43 -2.54 2.73 5.11
CA ILE A 43 -1.35 2.61 5.96
C ILE A 43 -0.83 4.01 6.30
N ILE A 44 -0.66 4.87 5.29
CA ILE A 44 -0.15 6.23 5.49
C ILE A 44 -1.09 7.04 6.39
N GLN A 45 -2.41 6.88 6.23
CA GLN A 45 -3.40 7.51 7.09
C GLN A 45 -3.34 6.99 8.53
N ALA A 46 -3.15 5.69 8.74
CA ALA A 46 -3.02 5.10 10.08
C ALA A 46 -1.82 5.67 10.84
N PHE A 47 -0.73 6.00 10.13
CA PHE A 47 0.49 6.55 10.71
C PHE A 47 0.65 8.08 10.56
N SER A 48 -0.38 8.80 10.10
CA SER A 48 -0.29 10.25 9.85
C SER A 48 -1.37 11.03 10.60
N ASP A 49 -1.01 12.19 11.17
CA ASP A 49 -1.96 13.06 11.92
C ASP A 49 -2.98 13.69 10.96
N ARG A 50 -2.49 14.16 9.81
CA ARG A 50 -3.32 14.71 8.72
C ARG A 50 -2.72 14.30 7.39
N VAL A 51 -3.53 13.71 6.51
CA VAL A 51 -3.11 13.43 5.14
C VAL A 51 -3.45 14.65 4.29
N THR A 52 -2.43 15.42 3.91
CA THR A 52 -2.62 16.77 3.38
C THR A 52 -3.12 16.75 1.93
N ILE A 53 -2.64 15.83 1.09
CA ILE A 53 -3.15 15.40 -0.24
C ILE A 53 -2.30 14.19 -0.68
N GLY A 54 -2.90 13.12 -1.23
CA GLY A 54 -2.15 11.99 -1.81
C GLY A 54 -1.46 11.06 -0.79
N LEU A 55 -0.57 10.20 -1.27
CA LEU A 55 0.21 9.25 -0.45
C LEU A 55 1.32 9.93 0.38
N ILE A 56 1.19 11.22 0.71
CA ILE A 56 2.22 11.95 1.44
C ILE A 56 1.70 12.23 2.86
N PRO A 57 2.30 11.63 3.91
CA PRO A 57 1.95 11.95 5.28
C PRO A 57 2.39 13.37 5.60
N GLY A 58 1.52 14.18 6.20
CA GLY A 58 1.90 15.51 6.67
C GLY A 58 2.85 15.44 7.86
N HIS A 59 2.52 14.59 8.84
CA HIS A 59 3.33 14.32 10.03
C HIS A 59 3.13 12.88 10.46
N PHE A 60 4.22 12.17 10.80
CA PHE A 60 4.13 10.83 11.36
C PHE A 60 3.60 10.89 12.80
N THR A 61 2.53 10.16 13.09
CA THR A 61 1.97 10.02 14.44
C THR A 61 1.57 8.58 14.74
N LEU A 62 1.64 8.22 16.02
CA LEU A 62 1.09 6.98 16.57
C LEU A 62 -0.16 7.23 17.43
N ASP A 63 -0.62 8.49 17.50
CA ASP A 63 -1.80 8.87 18.28
C ASP A 63 -3.08 8.19 17.76
N ASN A 64 -3.12 7.83 16.48
CA ASN A 64 -4.21 7.05 15.91
C ASN A 64 -4.37 5.66 16.54
N PHE A 65 -3.35 5.12 17.20
CA PHE A 65 -3.40 3.83 17.90
C PHE A 65 -3.77 3.97 19.38
N ARG A 66 -4.02 5.19 19.85
CA ARG A 66 -4.32 5.47 21.26
C ARG A 66 -5.62 4.82 21.74
N PHE A 67 -6.56 4.50 20.84
CA PHE A 67 -7.78 3.74 21.16
C PHE A 67 -7.52 2.33 21.73
N LEU A 68 -6.33 1.78 21.50
CA LEU A 68 -5.94 0.46 22.01
C LEU A 68 -5.74 0.50 23.53
N TRP A 69 -5.32 1.62 24.10
CA TRP A 69 -4.95 1.70 25.52
C TRP A 69 -5.64 2.84 26.28
N GLU A 70 -6.13 3.87 25.60
CA GLU A 70 -6.84 5.00 26.19
C GLU A 70 -8.35 4.92 26.00
N LYS A 71 -9.08 5.62 26.86
CA LYS A 71 -10.53 5.82 26.74
C LYS A 71 -10.84 6.65 25.50
N ILE A 72 -11.82 6.22 24.73
CA ILE A 72 -12.19 6.86 23.48
C ILE A 72 -13.29 7.89 23.78
N GLN A 73 -13.01 9.16 23.48
CA GLN A 73 -13.98 10.24 23.64
C GLN A 73 -14.67 10.51 22.30
N PHE A 74 -15.97 10.20 22.23
CA PHE A 74 -16.82 10.54 21.07
C PHE A 74 -17.90 11.51 21.52
N GLY A 75 -17.74 12.79 21.16
CA GLY A 75 -18.65 13.85 21.60
C GLY A 75 -18.65 14.00 23.12
N THR A 76 -19.81 13.84 23.76
CA THR A 76 -19.98 13.90 25.22
C THR A 76 -19.83 12.55 25.92
N SER A 77 -19.67 11.46 25.16
CA SER A 77 -19.63 10.10 25.70
C SER A 77 -18.20 9.57 25.78
N VAL A 78 -17.85 9.03 26.95
CA VAL A 78 -16.54 8.41 27.21
C VAL A 78 -16.70 6.90 27.18
N TYR A 79 -16.09 6.26 26.19
CA TYR A 79 -16.09 4.82 26.04
C TYR A 79 -14.81 4.21 26.63
N PRO A 80 -14.86 2.97 27.16
CA PRO A 80 -13.65 2.23 27.49
C PRO A 80 -12.81 1.97 26.23
N ASN A 81 -11.59 1.48 26.42
CA ASN A 81 -10.73 1.04 25.30
C ASN A 81 -11.42 -0.05 24.46
N ILE A 82 -10.89 -0.34 23.28
CA ILE A 82 -11.56 -1.21 22.28
C ILE A 82 -11.69 -2.70 22.70
N TRP A 83 -10.89 -3.16 23.66
CA TRP A 83 -10.76 -4.58 24.00
C TRP A 83 -12.03 -5.29 24.46
N PRO A 84 -12.91 -4.70 25.28
CA PRO A 84 -14.17 -5.35 25.68
C PRO A 84 -15.07 -5.60 24.48
N VAL A 85 -15.11 -4.66 23.53
CA VAL A 85 -15.91 -4.81 22.30
C VAL A 85 -15.29 -5.89 21.40
N MET A 86 -13.97 -5.86 21.20
CA MET A 86 -13.26 -6.89 20.44
C MET A 86 -13.46 -8.29 21.02
N GLY A 87 -13.36 -8.43 22.35
CA GLY A 87 -13.57 -9.70 23.05
C GLY A 87 -14.99 -10.23 22.86
N ASN A 88 -16.00 -9.34 22.96
CA ASN A 88 -17.37 -9.71 22.69
C ASN A 88 -17.57 -10.16 21.25
N SER A 89 -16.98 -9.47 20.27
CA SER A 89 -17.06 -9.87 18.85
C SER A 89 -16.41 -11.21 18.58
N LEU A 90 -15.26 -11.51 19.20
CA LEU A 90 -14.60 -12.82 19.09
C LEU A 90 -15.38 -13.95 19.77
N PHE A 91 -16.13 -13.63 20.83
CA PHE A 91 -16.92 -14.61 21.56
C PHE A 91 -18.31 -14.86 20.93
N LEU A 92 -18.87 -13.85 20.26
CA LEU A 92 -20.17 -13.90 19.59
C LEU A 92 -20.11 -14.40 18.15
N THR A 93 -18.92 -14.45 17.53
CA THR A 93 -18.69 -15.05 16.20
C THR A 93 -18.32 -16.52 16.36
#